data_AF-A0A9P6JRS1-F1
#
_entry.id   AF-A0A9P6JRS1-F1
#
_cell.length_a   1.000
_cell.length_b   1.000
_cell.length_c   1.000
_cell.angle_alpha   90.00
_cell.angle_beta   90.00
_cell.angle_gamma   90.00
#
_symmetry.space_group_name_H-M   'P 1'
#
loop_
_entity.id
_entity.type
_entity.pdbx_description
1 polymer ?
#
loop_
_entity_poly.entity_id
_entity_poly.type
_entity_poly.pdbx_seq_one_letter_code
_entity_poly.pdbx_strand_id
1 'polypeptide(L)' 'YSPAAHCALMVMQSAKYARPFNSYANEEYKQEVAMLRPGATVPHPSTISRDLKHVYLQMSQHVKNHFLVN' A
#
# COMPACT_ATOMS: atom_id res chain seq x y z
N TYR A 1 10.85 -10.72 7.25
CA TYR A 1 10.45 -9.94 6.08
C TYR A 1 9.48 -10.76 5.25
N SER A 2 8.34 -10.19 4.87
CA SER A 2 7.39 -10.79 3.92
C SER A 2 7.07 -9.74 2.86
N PRO A 3 7.23 -10.04 1.56
CA PRO A 3 6.87 -9.11 0.48
C PRO A 3 5.41 -8.66 0.55
N ALA A 4 4.50 -9.58 0.86
CA ALA A 4 3.07 -9.27 0.99
C ALA A 4 2.78 -8.32 2.16
N ALA A 5 3.41 -8.55 3.32
CA ALA A 5 3.26 -7.67 4.49
C ALA A 5 3.86 -6.29 4.24
N HIS A 6 5.00 -6.22 3.54
CA HIS A 6 5.62 -4.96 3.14
C HIS A 6 4.72 -4.16 2.19
N CYS A 7 4.15 -4.82 1.17
CA CYS A 7 3.17 -4.21 0.26
C CYS A 7 1.94 -3.68 1.02
N ALA A 8 1.40 -4.47 1.96
CA ALA A 8 0.26 -4.05 2.77
C ALA A 8 0.57 -2.79 3.60
N LEU A 9 1.76 -2.68 4.19
CA LEU A 9 2.19 -1.48 4.92
C LEU A 9 2.24 -0.25 4.02
N MET A 10 2.74 -0.39 2.79
CA MET A 10 2.79 0.71 1.82
C MET A 10 1.40 1.16 1.36
N VAL A 11 0.49 0.21 1.10
CA VAL A 11 -0.90 0.50 0.77
C VAL A 11 -1.55 1.29 1.91
N MET A 12 -1.36 0.87 3.16
CA MET A 12 -1.88 1.59 4.33
C MET A 12 -1.26 2.98 4.49
N GLN A 13 0.04 3.14 4.25
CA GLN A 13 0.68 4.45 4.28
C GLN A 13 0.11 5.39 3.21
N SER A 14 -0.13 4.90 2.00
CA SER A 14 -0.78 5.68 0.93
C SER A 14 -2.22 6.03 1.27
N ALA A 15 -3.00 5.09 1.85
CA ALA A 15 -4.37 5.36 2.30
C ALA A 15 -4.42 6.43 3.40
N LYS A 16 -3.53 6.31 4.40
CA LYS A 16 -3.55 7.15 5.61
C LYS A 16 -2.94 8.53 5.42
N TYR A 17 -1.85 8.62 4.66
CA TYR A 17 -1.05 9.85 4.54
C TYR A 17 -1.08 10.45 3.13
N ALA A 18 -1.96 9.95 2.25
CA ALA A 18 -2.03 10.36 0.84
C ALA A 18 -0.67 10.28 0.12
N ARG A 19 0.20 9.35 0.52
CA ARG A 19 1.53 9.19 -0.08
C ARG A 19 1.42 8.74 -1.54
N PRO A 20 2.03 9.46 -2.50
CA PRO A 20 2.06 9.04 -3.90
C PRO A 20 2.78 7.70 -4.07
N PHE A 21 2.25 6.80 -4.90
CA PHE A 21 2.83 5.46 -5.09
C PHE A 21 4.26 5.49 -5.66
N ASN A 22 4.58 6.49 -6.48
CA ASN A 22 5.91 6.66 -7.07
C ASN A 22 6.99 6.97 -6.01
N SER A 23 6.60 7.42 -4.81
CA SER A 23 7.54 7.63 -3.70
C SER A 23 8.22 6.34 -3.23
N TYR A 24 7.64 5.18 -3.53
CA TYR A 24 8.21 3.87 -3.22
C TYR A 24 9.10 3.33 -4.35
N ALA A 25 9.10 3.96 -5.53
CA ALA A 25 9.91 3.54 -6.67
C ALA A 25 11.18 4.38 -6.86
N ASN A 26 11.38 5.43 -6.06
CA ASN A 26 12.61 6.21 -6.10
C ASN A 26 13.82 5.40 -5.59
N GLU A 27 15.01 5.82 -5.97
CA GLU A 27 16.23 5.08 -5.66
C GLU A 27 16.59 5.20 -4.18
N GLU A 28 16.30 6.34 -3.55
CA GLU A 28 16.58 6.57 -2.13
C GLU A 28 15.80 5.60 -1.24
N TYR A 29 14.51 5.37 -1.53
CA TYR A 29 13.70 4.40 -0.79
C TYR A 29 14.19 2.97 -1.00
N LYS A 30 14.58 2.61 -2.23
CA LYS A 30 15.14 1.28 -2.52
C LYS A 30 16.46 1.07 -1.78
N GLN A 31 17.33 2.08 -1.74
CA GLN A 31 18.57 2.05 -0.99
C GLN A 31 18.31 1.91 0.52
N GLU A 32 17.36 2.66 1.08
CA GLU A 32 16.95 2.53 2.48
C GLU A 32 16.48 1.10 2.80
N VAL A 33 15.58 0.56 1.98
CA VAL A 33 15.10 -0.82 2.13
C VAL A 33 16.25 -1.83 2.02
N ALA A 34 17.18 -1.63 1.08
CA ALA A 34 18.34 -2.51 0.91
C ALA A 34 19.31 -2.46 2.10
N MET A 35 19.51 -1.28 2.72
CA MET A 35 20.33 -1.12 3.92
C MET A 35 19.73 -1.85 5.12
N LEU A 36 18.41 -1.79 5.29
CA LEU A 36 17.71 -2.42 6.41
C LEU A 36 17.46 -3.92 6.18
N ARG A 37 17.19 -4.31 4.94
CA ARG A 37 16.93 -5.70 4.55
C ARG A 37 17.47 -5.98 3.14
N PRO A 38 18.74 -6.44 3.04
CA PRO A 38 19.32 -6.84 1.77
C PRO A 38 18.48 -7.91 1.05
N GLY A 39 18.31 -7.75 -0.26
CA GLY A 39 17.53 -8.67 -1.10
C GLY A 39 16.01 -8.53 -0.98
N ALA A 40 15.49 -7.56 -0.23
CA ALA A 40 14.07 -7.25 -0.22
C ALA A 40 13.63 -6.69 -1.59
N THR A 41 12.46 -7.13 -2.06
CA THR A 41 11.86 -6.64 -3.30
C THR A 41 10.83 -5.56 -2.98
N VAL A 42 11.04 -4.36 -3.48
CA VAL A 42 10.07 -3.28 -3.35
C VAL A 42 8.96 -3.48 -4.38
N PRO A 43 7.68 -3.49 -3.98
CA PRO A 43 6.58 -3.67 -4.93
C PRO A 43 6.47 -2.49 -5.90
N HIS A 44 6.07 -2.78 -7.13
CA HIS A 44 5.87 -1.75 -8.14
C HIS A 44 4.71 -0.82 -7.76
N PRO A 45 4.78 0.51 -8.03
CA PRO A 45 3.71 1.47 -7.73
C PRO A 45 2.32 1.07 -8.23
N SER A 46 2.24 0.41 -9.39
CA SER A 46 0.97 -0.10 -9.93
C SER A 46 0.33 -1.18 -9.07
N THR A 47 1.13 -2.00 -8.38
CA THR A 47 0.64 -3.01 -7.43
C THR A 47 -0.02 -2.32 -6.24
N ILE A 48 0.66 -1.31 -5.67
CA ILE A 48 0.14 -0.52 -4.55
C ILE A 48 -1.15 0.21 -4.95
N SER A 49 -1.19 0.81 -6.14
CA SER A 49 -2.38 1.47 -6.69
C SER A 49 -3.58 0.52 -6.83
N ARG A 50 -3.36 -0.66 -7.42
CA ARG A 50 -4.39 -1.70 -7.58
C ARG A 50 -4.92 -2.15 -6.22
N ASP A 51 -4.02 -2.46 -5.29
CA ASP A 51 -4.38 -3.01 -3.99
C ASP A 51 -5.11 -1.95 -3.14
N LEU A 52 -4.70 -0.67 -3.23
CA LEU A 52 -5.42 0.43 -2.59
C LEU A 52 -6.84 0.61 -3.13
N LYS A 53 -7.04 0.51 -4.45
CA LYS A 53 -8.39 0.53 -5.04
C LYS A 53 -9.26 -0.61 -4.50
N HIS A 54 -8.67 -1.79 -4.32
CA HIS A 54 -9.38 -2.93 -3.74
C HIS A 54 -9.77 -2.65 -2.28
N VAL A 55 -8.87 -2.10 -1.47
CA VAL A 55 -9.15 -1.68 -0.09
C VAL A 55 -10.32 -0.68 -0.05
N TYR A 56 -10.29 0.37 -0.87
CA TYR A 56 -11.38 1.34 -0.90
C TYR A 56 -12.71 0.75 -1.36
N LEU A 57 -12.71 -0.20 -2.30
CA LEU A 57 -13.91 -0.90 -2.72
C LEU A 57 -14.53 -1.73 -1.58
N GLN A 58 -13.70 -2.45 -0.81
CA GLN A 58 -14.19 -3.22 0.33
C GLN A 58 -14.72 -2.30 1.45
N MET A 59 -14.02 -1.19 1.70
CA MET A 59 -14.47 -0.19 2.68
C MET A 59 -15.79 0.48 2.26
N SER A 60 -15.98 0.79 0.97
CA SER A 60 -17.22 1.43 0.51
C SER A 60 -18.43 0.50 0.68
N GLN A 61 -18.25 -0.81 0.55
CA GLN A 61 -19.28 -1.80 0.87
C GLN A 61 -19.66 -1.77 2.35
N HIS A 62 -18.68 -1.69 3.25
CA HIS A 62 -18.93 -1.53 4.69
C HIS A 62 -19.72 -0.26 5.00
N VAL A 63 -19.32 0.87 4.42
CA VAL A 63 -20.02 2.15 4.59
C VAL A 63 -21.45 2.07 4.07
N LYS A 64 -21.65 1.53 2.86
CA LYS A 64 -22.98 1.32 2.28
C LYS A 64 -23.87 0.48 3.19
N ASN A 65 -23.35 -0.64 3.69
CA ASN A 65 -24.11 -1.54 4.55
C ASN A 65 -24.50 -0.87 5.88
N HIS A 66 -23.63 -0.04 6.46
CA HIS A 66 -23.95 0.73 7.66
C HIS A 66 -25.17 1.65 7.46
N PHE A 67 -25.30 2.28 6.30
CA PHE A 67 -26.42 3.15 5.95
C PHE A 67 -27.69 2.41 5.47
N LEU A 68 -27.63 1.10 5.21
CA LEU A 68 -28.79 0.29 4.84
C LEU A 68 -29.42 -0.46 6.03
N VAL A 69 -28.66 -0.62 7.12
CA VAL A 69 -29.10 -1.32 8.33
C VAL A 69 -29.61 -0.34 9.41
N ASN A 70 -29.27 0.95 9.27
CA ASN A 70 -29.88 2.08 10.01
C ASN A 70 -30.95 2.75 9.16
#